data_AF-V4NGM4-F1
#
_entry.id   AF-V4NGM4-F1
#
_cell.length_a   1.000
_cell.length_b   1.000
_cell.length_c   1.000
_cell.angle_alpha   90.00
_cell.angle_beta   90.00
_cell.angle_gamma   90.00
#
_symmetry.space_group_name_H-M   'P 1'
#
loop_
_entity.id
_entity.type
_entity.pdbx_description
1 polymer ?
#
loop_
_entity_poly.entity_id
_entity_poly.type
_entity_poly.pdbx_seq_one_letter_code
_entity_poly.pdbx_strand_id
1 'polypeptide(L)' 'MAIRIICADCGSDRILKDAYAEWDIETQEWVLSTTFDDNLCDACGGTTVQEEGIAVAESAYREHLDPLSVS' A
#
# COMPACT_ATOMS: atom_id res chain seq x y z
N MET A 1 7.34 12.39 5.01
CA MET A 1 7.12 11.50 6.19
C MET A 1 6.37 10.30 5.68
N ALA A 2 6.93 9.10 5.83
CA ALA A 2 6.25 7.87 5.44
C ALA A 2 5.59 7.25 6.68
N ILE A 3 4.50 6.53 6.47
CA ILE A 3 3.79 5.79 7.51
C ILE A 3 3.70 4.31 7.13
N ARG A 4 3.62 3.43 8.12
CA ARG A 4 3.19 2.04 7.96
C ARG A 4 1.86 1.82 8.67
N ILE A 5 0.98 1.03 8.06
CA ILE A 5 -0.29 0.61 8.67
C ILE A 5 -0.06 -0.74 9.32
N ILE A 6 -0.45 -0.89 10.59
CA ILE A 6 -0.28 -2.14 11.35
C ILE A 6 -1.57 -2.56 12.03
N CYS A 7 -1.69 -3.86 12.30
CA CYS A 7 -2.78 -4.41 13.09
C CYS A 7 -2.60 -3.99 14.55
N ALA A 8 -3.65 -3.43 15.14
CA ALA A 8 -3.66 -3.05 16.56
C ALA A 8 -3.54 -4.26 17.51
N ASP A 9 -3.97 -5.45 17.06
CA ASP A 9 -4.04 -6.64 17.90
C ASP A 9 -2.74 -7.44 17.92
N CYS A 10 -2.07 -7.57 16.76
CA CYS A 10 -0.88 -8.41 16.63
C CYS A 10 0.38 -7.70 16.13
N GLY A 11 0.28 -6.41 15.75
CA GLY A 11 1.41 -5.60 15.26
C GLY A 11 1.88 -5.91 13.84
N SER A 12 1.31 -6.91 13.16
CA SER A 12 1.60 -7.25 11.76
C SER A 12 1.25 -6.08 10.82
N ASP A 13 2.07 -5.86 9.79
CA ASP A 13 1.84 -4.89 8.71
C ASP A 13 1.09 -5.49 7.49
N ARG A 14 0.79 -6.79 7.53
CA ARG A 14 -0.05 -7.49 6.54
C ARG A 14 -1.53 -7.10 6.68
N ILE A 15 -1.88 -5.92 6.18
CA ILE A 15 -3.22 -5.35 6.19
C ILE A 15 -3.81 -5.37 4.78
N LEU A 16 -5.01 -5.95 4.66
CA LEU A 16 -5.84 -5.91 3.48
C LEU A 16 -6.92 -4.85 3.65
N LYS A 17 -7.30 -4.22 2.54
CA LYS A 17 -8.50 -3.38 2.46
C LYS A 17 -9.59 -4.15 1.74
N ASP A 18 -10.82 -3.95 2.17
CA ASP A 18 -11.96 -4.37 1.38
C ASP A 18 -12.08 -3.52 0.12
N ALA A 19 -12.58 -4.13 -0.96
CA ALA A 19 -12.56 -3.52 -2.27
C ALA A 19 -13.56 -4.17 -3.22
N TYR A 20 -13.95 -3.40 -4.24
CA TYR A 20 -14.54 -3.96 -5.45
C TYR A 20 -13.46 -4.12 -6.52
N ALA A 21 -13.46 -5.30 -7.13
CA ALA A 21 -12.74 -5.56 -8.36
C ALA A 21 -13.75 -5.76 -9.49
N GLU A 22 -13.45 -5.22 -10.66
CA GLU A 22 -14.27 -5.34 -11.86
C GLU A 22 -13.55 -6.24 -12.86
N TRP A 23 -14.33 -7.03 -13.60
CA TRP A 23 -13.79 -7.89 -14.66
C TRP A 23 -13.57 -7.06 -15.91
N ASP A 24 -12.31 -6.91 -16.31
CA ASP A 24 -11.94 -6.26 -17.56
C ASP A 24 -11.98 -7.28 -18.71
N ILE A 25 -12.85 -7.03 -19.69
CA ILE A 25 -13.03 -7.91 -20.85
C ILE A 25 -11.84 -7.86 -21.81
N GLU A 26 -11.12 -6.74 -21.91
CA GLU A 26 -10.00 -6.61 -22.83
C GLU A 26 -8.78 -7.37 -22.31
N THR A 27 -8.47 -7.20 -21.03
CA THR A 27 -7.32 -7.85 -20.38
C THR A 27 -7.63 -9.25 -19.86
N GLN A 28 -8.92 -9.59 -19.67
CA GLN A 28 -9.39 -10.84 -19.06
C GLN A 28 -8.85 -11.02 -17.63
N GLU A 29 -8.82 -9.92 -16.88
CA GLU A 29 -8.31 -9.87 -15.51
C GLU A 29 -9.26 -9.12 -14.58
N TRP A 30 -9.14 -9.39 -13.27
CA TRP A 30 -9.80 -8.60 -12.25
C TRP A 30 -8.98 -7.35 -11.96
N VAL A 31 -9.59 -6.18 -12.13
CA VAL A 31 -8.95 -4.88 -11.88
C VAL A 31 -9.58 -4.24 -10.65
N LEU A 32 -8.75 -3.72 -9.75
CA LEU A 32 -9.22 -2.98 -8.58
C LEU A 32 -9.96 -1.71 -9.03
N SER A 33 -11.25 -1.60 -8.70
CA SER A 33 -12.10 -0.46 -9.04
C SER A 33 -12.10 0.58 -7.91
N THR A 34 -12.39 0.15 -6.68
CA THR A 34 -12.38 1.02 -5.51
C THR A 34 -12.07 0.24 -4.24
N THR A 35 -11.52 0.92 -3.25
CA THR A 35 -11.37 0.42 -1.87
C THR A 35 -12.40 1.08 -0.96
N PHE A 36 -12.79 0.42 0.13
CA PHE A 36 -13.61 1.03 1.18
C PHE A 36 -12.79 1.24 2.45
N ASP A 37 -13.45 1.45 3.59
CA ASP A 37 -12.82 1.81 4.85
C ASP A 37 -12.54 0.62 5.76
N ASP A 38 -13.07 -0.57 5.44
CA ASP A 38 -12.84 -1.76 6.24
C ASP A 38 -11.44 -2.34 5.97
N ASN A 39 -10.87 -2.92 7.01
CA ASN A 39 -9.53 -3.49 6.98
C ASN A 39 -9.58 -4.91 7.56
N LEU A 40 -8.68 -5.76 7.09
CA LEU A 40 -8.49 -7.10 7.62
C LEU A 40 -7.00 -7.38 7.76
N CYS A 41 -6.58 -7.78 8.95
CA CYS A 41 -5.25 -8.31 9.16
C CYS A 41 -5.18 -9.75 8.65
N ASP A 42 -4.35 -9.98 7.63
CA ASP A 42 -4.10 -11.32 7.06
C ASP A 42 -3.35 -12.25 8.05
N ALA A 43 -2.81 -11.72 9.14
CA ALA A 43 -2.12 -12.50 10.15
C ALA A 43 -3.05 -13.09 11.23
N CYS A 44 -3.98 -12.29 11.76
CA CYS A 44 -4.82 -12.68 12.90
C CYS A 44 -6.32 -12.52 12.65
N GLY A 45 -6.73 -11.92 11.53
CA GLY A 45 -8.13 -11.63 11.22
C GLY A 45 -8.71 -10.40 11.94
N GLY A 46 -7.91 -9.65 12.70
CA GLY A 46 -8.33 -8.40 13.35
C GLY A 46 -8.63 -7.31 12.32
N THR A 47 -9.58 -6.42 12.62
CA THR A 47 -10.03 -5.35 11.69
C THR A 47 -9.58 -3.95 12.09
N THR A 48 -8.93 -3.83 13.25
CA THR A 48 -8.45 -2.54 13.77
C THR A 48 -7.01 -2.29 13.37
N VAL A 49 -6.73 -1.10 12.84
CA VAL A 49 -5.41 -0.69 12.36
C VAL A 49 -4.90 0.56 13.07
N GLN A 50 -3.58 0.77 13.04
CA GLN A 50 -2.88 1.95 13.56
C GLN A 50 -1.84 2.42 12.55
N GLU A 51 -1.55 3.72 12.57
CA GLU A 51 -0.49 4.33 11.76
C GLU A 51 0.78 4.52 12.60
N GLU A 52 1.91 4.08 12.08
CA GLU A 52 3.23 4.32 12.69
C GLU A 52 4.14 5.08 11.72
N GLY A 53 4.78 6.16 12.18
CA GLY A 53 5.74 6.92 11.39
C GLY A 53 7.03 6.13 11.15
N ILE A 54 7.54 6.15 9.93
CA ILE A 54 8.81 5.49 9.57
C ILE A 54 9.82 6.50 9.01
N ALA A 55 11.08 6.34 9.39
CA ALA A 55 12.19 7.09 8.83
C ALA A 55 12.54 6.51 7.45
N VAL A 56 12.23 7.24 6.38
CA VAL A 56 12.72 6.92 5.03
C VAL A 56 14.08 7.59 4.81
N ALA A 57 15.09 6.80 4.44
CA ALA A 57 16.42 7.32 4.10
C ALA A 57 16.34 8.11 2.78
N GLU A 58 16.90 9.33 2.75
CA GLU A 58 16.78 10.30 1.65
C GLU A 58 17.46 9.92 0.30
N SER A 59 17.99 8.70 0.14
CA SER A 59 18.80 8.35 -1.05
C SER A 59 18.00 7.99 -2.31
N ALA A 60 16.66 7.97 -2.28
CA ALA A 60 15.84 7.54 -3.43
C ALA A 60 15.25 8.68 -4.28
N TYR A 61 15.51 9.95 -3.97
CA TYR A 61 14.91 11.09 -4.69
C TYR A 61 15.75 11.65 -5.86
N ARG A 62 16.88 11.03 -6.24
CA ARG A 62 17.84 11.61 -7.21
C ARG A 62 18.00 10.88 -8.55
N GLU A 63 17.03 10.08 -9.00
CA GLU A 63 17.14 9.37 -10.29
C GLU A 63 16.04 9.68 -11.32
N HIS A 64 15.24 10.73 -11.13
CA HIS A 64 14.20 11.07 -12.13
C HIS A 64 14.10 12.52 -12.59
N LEU A 65 15.09 13.38 -12.30
CA LEU A 65 15.17 14.73 -12.91
C LEU A 65 16.63 15.18 -13.11
N ASP A 66 17.36 14.57 -14.04
CA ASP A 66 18.42 15.28 -14.75
C ASP A 66 18.54 14.77 -16.21
N PRO A 67 17.97 15.48 -17.20
CA PRO A 67 18.10 15.12 -18.61
C PRO A 67 19.46 15.49 -19.25
N LEU A 68 20.48 15.91 -18.49
CA LEU A 68 21.78 16.35 -19.05
C LEU A 68 23.02 15.51 -18.68
N SER A 69 22.87 14.25 -18.28
CA SER A 69 24.04 13.37 -18.07
C SER A 69 24.58 12.68 -19.33
N VAL A 70 24.13 13.07 -20.54
CA VAL A 70 24.80 12.67 -21.79
C VAL A 70 25.90 13.68 -22.11
N SER A 71 27.12 13.38 -21.66
CA SER A 71 28.36 13.89 -22.24
C SER A 71 29.38 12.77 -22.34
#